data_AF-A0A1I8PB53-F1
#
_entry.id   AF-A0A1I8PB53-F1
#
_cell.length_a   1.000
_cell.length_b   1.000
_cell.length_c   1.000
_cell.angle_alpha   90.00
_cell.angle_beta   90.00
_cell.angle_gamma   90.00
#
_symmetry.space_group_name_H-M   'P 1'
#
loop_
_entity.id
_entity.type
_entity.pdbx_description
1 polymer ?
#
loop_
_entity_poly.entity_id
_entity_poly.type
_entity_poly.pdbx_seq_one_letter_code
_entity_poly.pdbx_strand_id
1 'polypeptide(L)'
;MHAVKQRHLLNSLRTLVLKTSVRNTSIKGVTLEYDKDPHPLFTDAETQKLLKSLTQLQVEKVFRKATMPKNTTEYKFMTTEELEEEFVKTIERAKSRLQMPPVVKVKEDTPRVISEDKALKGFSDTKYVITDISFGLKPIERKVVVRETDGTLRYAPMDVTKRMKQLYAPLAGRKIRTPKMFEDEHFQRCLDEHKYEFILDRLVVQYEPYETEYHRLCSKVYQHLNDTKEFDQLRSTRHFGPMAFFYAWHKCIDDLLYDMIRRDYLRNGAELIALYYKIHKVPENYSVLLQKLEQYTSADDIALKALRTPLKKALESGDIHDEIESAIGKSARDFEMDELCLQFIESFISSHALKKVQLELAVQTLKEINAEKKQLYEGLSKAHGVQQSN
;
A
#
# COMPACT_ATOMS: atom_id res chain seq x y z
N MET A 1 49.23 -10.16 54.45
CA MET A 1 48.59 -11.01 53.42
C MET A 1 47.11 -10.61 53.23
N HIS A 2 46.86 -9.39 52.77
CA HIS A 2 45.51 -8.86 52.49
C HIS A 2 45.55 -7.92 51.28
N ALA A 3 46.09 -8.39 50.14
CA ALA A 3 46.18 -7.55 48.93
C ALA A 3 46.12 -8.32 47.60
N VAL A 4 45.85 -9.64 47.59
CA VAL A 4 45.92 -10.44 46.36
C VAL A 4 44.58 -11.08 45.96
N LYS A 5 43.56 -11.12 46.85
CA LYS A 5 42.25 -11.71 46.53
C LYS A 5 41.17 -10.75 45.99
N GLN A 6 41.46 -9.45 45.87
CA GLN A 6 40.51 -8.46 45.30
C GLN A 6 40.79 -8.09 43.83
N ARG A 7 41.89 -8.56 43.24
CA ARG A 7 42.24 -8.25 41.84
C ARG A 7 41.58 -9.16 40.79
N HIS A 8 41.04 -10.32 41.19
CA HIS A 8 40.37 -11.24 40.26
C HIS A 8 38.86 -11.01 40.10
N LEU A 9 38.20 -10.31 41.03
CA LEU A 9 36.78 -9.94 40.87
C LEU A 9 36.57 -8.65 40.05
N LEU A 10 37.58 -7.77 40.00
CA LEU A 10 37.52 -6.52 39.24
C LEU A 10 37.93 -6.68 37.76
N ASN A 11 38.56 -7.80 37.40
CA ASN A 11 38.89 -8.14 36.02
C ASN A 11 37.83 -9.00 35.32
N SER A 12 36.89 -9.62 36.04
CA SER A 12 35.74 -10.32 35.44
C SER A 12 34.52 -9.42 35.20
N LEU A 13 34.57 -8.16 35.65
CA LEU A 13 33.54 -7.13 35.40
C LEU A 13 33.96 -6.12 34.32
N ARG A 14 35.14 -6.28 33.71
CA ARG A 14 35.64 -5.44 32.60
C ARG A 14 35.44 -6.06 31.21
N THR A 15 34.90 -7.27 31.11
CA THR A 15 34.64 -7.99 29.84
C THR A 15 33.17 -8.26 29.55
N LEU A 16 32.25 -7.65 30.30
CA LEU A 16 30.78 -7.76 30.10
C LEU A 16 30.09 -6.40 29.99
N VAL A 17 30.82 -5.39 29.53
CA VAL A 17 30.27 -4.10 29.11
C VAL A 17 30.83 -3.76 27.73
N LEU A 18 30.67 -4.69 26.78
CA LEU A 18 30.36 -4.28 25.40
C LEU A 18 28.91 -3.81 25.42
N LYS A 19 28.69 -2.65 26.06
CA LYS A 19 27.63 -1.75 25.66
C LYS A 19 27.91 -1.51 24.19
N THR A 20 27.15 -2.17 23.34
CA THR A 20 26.76 -1.65 22.05
C THR A 20 26.15 -0.29 22.33
N SER A 21 27.02 0.72 22.43
CA SER A 21 26.73 2.08 22.07
C SER A 21 26.46 2.03 20.58
N VAL A 22 25.30 1.48 20.21
CA VAL A 22 24.58 1.88 19.01
C VAL A 22 24.46 3.36 19.23
N ARG A 23 25.27 4.11 18.48
CA ARG A 23 25.17 5.55 18.41
C ARG A 23 23.68 5.82 18.22
N ASN A 24 23.10 6.58 19.13
CA ASN A 24 21.99 7.46 18.81
C ASN A 24 22.51 8.49 17.79
N THR A 25 22.94 8.02 16.63
CA THR A 25 22.74 8.76 15.40
C THR A 25 21.24 8.84 15.30
N SER A 26 20.70 9.98 15.73
CA SER A 26 19.46 10.53 15.22
C SER A 26 19.36 10.07 13.78
N ILE A 27 18.49 9.09 13.53
CA ILE A 27 18.01 8.78 12.20
C ILE A 27 17.25 10.06 11.84
N LYS A 28 17.99 11.06 11.35
CA LYS A 28 17.50 11.91 10.27
C LYS A 28 17.27 10.92 9.13
N GLY A 29 16.18 10.17 9.25
CA GLY A 29 15.77 9.20 8.26
C GLY A 29 15.72 9.99 6.99
N VAL A 30 16.48 9.53 5.99
CA VAL A 30 16.33 10.06 4.65
C VAL A 30 14.89 9.72 4.28
N THR A 31 14.00 10.68 4.51
CA THR A 31 12.63 10.61 4.05
C THR A 31 12.76 10.57 2.54
N LEU A 32 12.40 9.42 1.97
CA LEU A 32 12.40 9.27 0.54
C LEU A 32 11.33 10.20 0.00
N GLU A 33 11.78 11.26 -0.66
CA GLU A 33 10.96 12.33 -1.22
C GLU A 33 10.83 12.15 -2.73
N TYR A 34 9.71 12.61 -3.27
CA TYR A 34 9.46 12.56 -4.71
C TYR A 34 10.20 13.71 -5.43
N ASP A 35 11.18 13.37 -6.27
CA ASP A 35 11.96 14.35 -7.04
C ASP A 35 11.10 15.20 -8.00
N LYS A 36 10.00 14.63 -8.50
CA LYS A 36 9.07 15.23 -9.46
C LYS A 36 7.64 14.99 -8.99
N ASP A 37 6.67 15.72 -9.53
CA ASP A 37 5.27 15.49 -9.19
C ASP A 37 4.85 14.07 -9.59
N PRO A 38 4.53 13.19 -8.62
CA PRO A 38 4.11 11.82 -8.90
C PRO A 38 2.67 11.75 -9.43
N HIS A 39 1.87 12.81 -9.25
CA HIS A 39 0.44 12.78 -9.51
C HIS A 39 0.04 12.36 -10.94
N PRO A 40 0.68 12.87 -12.01
CA PRO A 40 0.32 12.48 -13.36
C PRO A 40 0.59 11.00 -13.65
N LEU A 41 1.72 10.48 -13.15
CA LEU A 41 2.10 9.09 -13.33
C LEU A 41 1.23 8.15 -12.50
N PHE A 42 0.86 8.57 -11.29
CA PHE A 42 -0.01 7.80 -10.41
C PHE A 42 -1.44 7.70 -10.95
N THR A 43 -1.98 8.79 -11.51
CA THR A 43 -3.37 8.88 -11.97
C THR A 43 -3.59 8.31 -13.38
N ASP A 44 -2.51 8.03 -14.11
CA ASP A 44 -2.56 7.41 -15.42
C ASP A 44 -3.35 6.09 -15.41
N ALA A 45 -4.15 5.86 -16.46
CA ALA A 45 -5.10 4.75 -16.52
C ALA A 45 -4.42 3.37 -16.48
N GLU A 46 -3.29 3.21 -17.17
CA GLU A 46 -2.52 1.96 -17.17
C GLU A 46 -1.83 1.77 -15.82
N THR A 47 -1.28 2.82 -15.21
CA THR A 47 -0.73 2.73 -13.84
C THR A 47 -1.80 2.31 -12.84
N GLN A 48 -2.98 2.92 -12.90
CA GLN A 48 -4.11 2.56 -12.03
C GLN A 48 -4.59 1.13 -12.26
N LYS A 49 -4.58 0.63 -13.51
CA LYS A 49 -4.89 -0.77 -13.83
C LYS A 49 -3.89 -1.72 -13.16
N LEU A 50 -2.59 -1.45 -13.29
CA LEU A 50 -1.53 -2.24 -12.64
C LEU A 50 -1.67 -2.20 -11.12
N LEU A 51 -1.80 -1.02 -10.51
CA LEU A 51 -1.91 -0.88 -9.06
C LEU A 51 -3.16 -1.59 -8.47
N LYS A 52 -4.29 -1.57 -9.20
CA LYS A 52 -5.50 -2.31 -8.81
C LYS A 52 -5.28 -3.82 -8.85
N SER A 53 -4.63 -4.33 -9.90
CA SER A 53 -4.27 -5.75 -10.01
C SER A 53 -3.28 -6.17 -8.92
N LEU A 54 -2.25 -5.34 -8.69
CA LEU A 54 -1.25 -5.52 -7.64
C LEU A 54 -1.84 -5.64 -6.24
N THR A 55 -2.91 -4.87 -5.96
CA THR A 55 -3.56 -4.82 -4.64
C THR A 55 -4.22 -6.14 -4.24
N GLN A 56 -4.62 -6.96 -5.21
CA GLN A 56 -5.39 -8.21 -5.06
C GLN A 56 -6.66 -8.04 -4.23
N LEU A 57 -7.83 -8.15 -4.87
CA LEU A 57 -9.11 -7.98 -4.18
C LEU A 57 -9.49 -9.25 -3.41
N GLN A 58 -9.33 -9.24 -2.08
CA GLN A 58 -9.85 -10.28 -1.19
C GLN A 58 -11.10 -9.77 -0.45
N VAL A 59 -12.27 -10.29 -0.82
CA VAL A 59 -13.58 -9.83 -0.32
C VAL A 59 -13.68 -9.96 1.21
N GLU A 60 -13.20 -11.08 1.77
CA GLU A 60 -13.21 -11.34 3.21
C GLU A 60 -12.42 -10.29 4.01
N LYS A 61 -11.27 -9.85 3.47
CA LYS A 61 -10.42 -8.86 4.12
C LYS A 61 -11.00 -7.46 4.02
N VAL A 62 -11.59 -7.11 2.88
CA VAL A 62 -12.24 -5.80 2.64
C VAL A 62 -13.50 -5.63 3.52
N PHE A 63 -14.26 -6.70 3.72
CA PHE A 63 -15.48 -6.71 4.53
C PHE A 63 -15.30 -7.45 5.87
N ARG A 64 -14.09 -7.39 6.44
CA ARG A 64 -13.83 -7.97 7.76
C ARG A 64 -14.79 -7.40 8.81
N LYS A 65 -15.11 -8.22 9.81
CA LYS A 65 -15.99 -7.84 10.91
C LYS A 65 -15.41 -6.64 11.66
N ALA A 66 -16.18 -5.57 11.76
CA ALA A 66 -15.82 -4.37 12.49
C ALA A 66 -16.76 -4.17 13.68
N THR A 67 -16.25 -3.68 14.79
CA THR A 67 -17.08 -3.29 15.94
C THR A 67 -17.88 -2.05 15.55
N MET A 68 -19.19 -2.22 15.39
CA MET A 68 -20.11 -1.13 15.07
C MET A 68 -21.20 -1.00 16.13
N PRO A 69 -21.73 0.21 16.39
CA PRO A 69 -22.81 0.41 17.36
C PRO A 69 -24.09 -0.37 17.06
N LYS A 70 -24.35 -0.65 15.78
CA LYS A 70 -25.48 -1.46 15.31
C LYS A 70 -24.93 -2.68 14.57
N ASN A 71 -25.30 -3.87 15.00
CA ASN A 71 -24.84 -5.14 14.43
C ASN A 71 -26.02 -6.10 14.21
N THR A 72 -27.10 -5.61 13.60
CA THR A 72 -28.26 -6.43 13.24
C THR A 72 -27.94 -7.20 11.95
N THR A 73 -28.18 -8.51 11.96
CA THR A 73 -28.03 -9.37 10.77
C THR A 73 -29.40 -9.61 10.16
N GLU A 74 -29.54 -9.34 8.86
CA GLU A 74 -30.75 -9.63 8.09
C GLU A 74 -30.50 -10.88 7.23
N TYR A 75 -31.40 -11.85 7.32
CA TYR A 75 -31.37 -13.05 6.48
C TYR A 75 -32.35 -12.88 5.32
N LYS A 76 -31.92 -13.23 4.12
CA LYS A 76 -32.73 -13.17 2.89
C LYS A 76 -32.61 -14.51 2.17
N PHE A 77 -33.73 -15.01 1.66
CA PHE A 77 -33.73 -16.14 0.73
C PHE A 77 -33.49 -15.58 -0.67
N MET A 78 -32.52 -16.15 -1.39
CA MET A 78 -32.12 -15.72 -2.73
C MET A 78 -32.06 -16.94 -3.66
N THR A 79 -32.39 -16.73 -4.93
CA THR A 79 -32.09 -17.72 -5.99
C THR A 79 -30.59 -17.71 -6.33
N THR A 80 -30.14 -18.69 -7.13
CA THR A 80 -28.75 -18.70 -7.63
C THR A 80 -28.43 -17.47 -8.48
N GLU A 81 -29.37 -17.04 -9.32
CA GLU A 81 -29.22 -15.84 -10.15
C GLU A 81 -29.12 -14.56 -9.30
N GLU A 82 -30.00 -14.40 -8.30
CA GLU A 82 -29.97 -13.26 -7.39
C GLU A 82 -28.67 -13.21 -6.56
N LEU A 83 -28.15 -14.37 -6.17
CA LEU A 83 -26.88 -14.47 -5.44
C LEU A 83 -25.69 -14.08 -6.32
N GLU A 84 -25.69 -14.46 -7.60
CA GLU A 84 -24.66 -14.03 -8.56
C GLU A 84 -24.67 -12.51 -8.77
N GLU A 85 -25.84 -11.90 -8.90
CA GLU A 85 -25.95 -10.45 -8.96
C GLU A 85 -25.39 -9.78 -7.69
N GLU A 86 -25.68 -10.33 -6.51
CA GLU A 86 -25.13 -9.82 -5.25
C GLU A 86 -23.61 -9.99 -5.17
N PHE A 87 -23.03 -11.03 -5.76
CA PHE A 87 -21.58 -11.16 -5.86
C PHE A 87 -20.97 -10.03 -6.70
N VAL A 88 -21.55 -9.72 -7.86
CA VAL A 88 -21.09 -8.61 -8.72
C VAL A 88 -21.21 -7.28 -7.98
N LYS A 89 -22.38 -7.00 -7.37
CA LYS A 89 -22.62 -5.79 -6.56
C LYS A 89 -21.64 -5.69 -5.39
N THR A 90 -21.29 -6.82 -4.77
CA THR A 90 -20.32 -6.88 -3.67
C THR A 90 -18.92 -6.52 -4.13
N ILE A 91 -18.50 -7.01 -5.29
CA ILE A 91 -17.20 -6.67 -5.90
C ILE A 91 -17.14 -5.19 -6.27
N GLU A 92 -18.20 -4.62 -6.84
CA GLU A 92 -18.26 -3.18 -7.16
C GLU A 92 -18.15 -2.30 -5.90
N ARG A 93 -18.85 -2.69 -4.82
CA ARG A 93 -18.72 -2.04 -3.51
C ARG A 93 -17.30 -2.17 -2.95
N ALA A 94 -16.67 -3.33 -3.11
CA ALA A 94 -15.31 -3.56 -2.65
C ALA A 94 -14.30 -2.70 -3.42
N LYS A 95 -14.43 -2.63 -4.75
CA LYS A 95 -13.62 -1.76 -5.62
C LYS A 95 -13.76 -0.29 -5.23
N SER A 96 -14.97 0.14 -4.89
CA SER A 96 -15.23 1.51 -4.42
C SER A 96 -14.58 1.81 -3.08
N ARG A 97 -14.58 0.84 -2.14
CA ARG A 97 -13.88 0.97 -0.85
C ARG A 97 -12.35 0.98 -0.99
N LEU A 98 -11.81 0.29 -1.99
CA LEU A 98 -10.38 0.22 -2.28
C LEU A 98 -9.85 1.39 -3.12
N GLN A 99 -10.62 2.47 -3.27
CA GLN A 99 -10.13 3.67 -3.94
C GLN A 99 -8.86 4.18 -3.24
N MET A 100 -7.76 4.18 -3.98
CA MET A 100 -6.45 4.56 -3.48
C MET A 100 -6.38 6.08 -3.20
N PRO A 101 -5.80 6.50 -2.07
CA PRO A 101 -5.45 7.90 -1.84
C PRO A 101 -4.52 8.43 -2.95
N PRO A 102 -4.73 9.66 -3.44
CA PRO A 102 -3.86 10.23 -4.46
C PRO A 102 -2.47 10.52 -3.90
N VAL A 103 -1.44 10.23 -4.70
CA VAL A 103 -0.05 10.61 -4.42
C VAL A 103 0.24 11.89 -5.18
N VAL A 104 0.64 12.95 -4.46
CA VAL A 104 0.88 14.29 -5.02
C VAL A 104 2.22 14.84 -4.53
N LYS A 105 2.72 15.91 -5.15
CA LYS A 105 3.89 16.61 -4.62
C LYS A 105 3.56 17.36 -3.31
N VAL A 106 4.55 17.45 -2.41
CA VAL A 106 4.49 18.32 -1.24
C VAL A 106 4.28 19.76 -1.69
N LYS A 107 3.30 20.44 -1.09
CA LYS A 107 3.00 21.84 -1.37
C LYS A 107 3.76 22.74 -0.40
N GLU A 108 4.50 23.70 -0.94
CA GLU A 108 5.17 24.74 -0.16
C GLU A 108 4.20 25.87 0.21
N ASP A 109 4.33 26.36 1.45
CA ASP A 109 3.53 27.46 1.97
C ASP A 109 4.11 28.80 1.49
N THR A 110 3.58 29.32 0.38
CA THR A 110 4.01 30.61 -0.17
C THR A 110 3.16 31.74 0.37
N PRO A 111 3.76 32.76 1.03
CA PRO A 111 3.01 33.87 1.59
C PRO A 111 2.47 34.74 0.46
N ARG A 112 1.13 34.79 0.32
CA ARG A 112 0.46 35.67 -0.63
C ARG A 112 -0.16 36.86 0.09
N VAL A 113 0.46 38.02 -0.06
CA VAL A 113 -0.02 39.30 0.49
C VAL A 113 -1.17 39.84 -0.36
N ILE A 114 -2.16 40.42 0.30
CA ILE A 114 -3.36 41.03 -0.30
C ILE A 114 -3.27 42.55 -0.23
N SER A 115 -2.92 43.11 0.93
CA SER A 115 -2.79 44.55 1.17
C SER A 115 -1.77 44.83 2.29
N GLU A 116 -1.16 46.00 2.28
CA GLU A 116 -0.23 46.48 3.31
C GLU A 116 -0.65 47.87 3.81
N ASP A 117 -1.15 47.95 5.04
CA ASP A 117 -1.66 49.18 5.62
C ASP A 117 -0.76 49.63 6.79
N LYS A 118 0.34 50.33 6.49
CA LYS A 118 1.36 50.70 7.49
C LYS A 118 0.83 51.56 8.65
N ALA A 119 -0.30 52.25 8.47
CA ALA A 119 -0.95 53.03 9.52
C ALA A 119 -1.50 52.16 10.67
N LEU A 120 -1.75 50.87 10.42
CA LEU A 120 -2.23 49.93 11.43
C LEU A 120 -1.11 49.27 12.22
N LYS A 121 0.16 49.61 11.94
CA LYS A 121 1.31 49.08 12.66
C LYS A 121 1.25 49.47 14.13
N GLY A 122 1.22 48.47 15.01
CA GLY A 122 1.13 48.67 16.46
C GLY A 122 -0.28 49.02 16.97
N PHE A 123 -1.32 48.89 16.14
CA PHE A 123 -2.71 49.04 16.59
C PHE A 123 -3.16 47.87 17.49
N SER A 124 -2.63 46.67 17.26
CA SER A 124 -2.92 45.48 18.06
C SER A 124 -1.66 44.68 18.32
N ASP A 125 -1.59 44.07 19.50
CA ASP A 125 -0.49 43.21 19.93
C ASP A 125 -0.59 41.78 19.35
N THR A 126 -1.72 41.44 18.73
CA THR A 126 -2.00 40.08 18.25
C THR A 126 -2.47 40.06 16.80
N LYS A 127 -2.30 38.90 16.16
CA LYS A 127 -2.74 38.65 14.78
C LYS A 127 -4.22 38.31 14.76
N TYR A 128 -4.96 38.87 13.81
CA TYR A 128 -6.36 38.48 13.59
C TYR A 128 -6.45 37.46 12.46
N VAL A 129 -7.15 36.35 12.73
CA VAL A 129 -7.43 35.33 11.71
C VAL A 129 -8.90 35.45 11.31
N ILE A 130 -9.14 35.83 10.06
CA ILE A 130 -10.48 36.04 9.51
C ILE A 130 -10.79 34.87 8.59
N THR A 131 -11.89 34.17 8.88
CA THR A 131 -12.30 32.97 8.14
C THR A 131 -13.69 33.16 7.56
N ASP A 132 -13.85 32.84 6.28
CA ASP A 132 -15.16 32.78 5.64
C ASP A 132 -15.93 31.52 6.07
N ILE A 133 -17.08 31.73 6.71
CA ILE A 133 -17.96 30.67 7.23
C ILE A 133 -19.26 30.52 6.44
N SER A 134 -19.32 31.09 5.23
CA SER A 134 -20.51 31.03 4.36
C SER A 134 -21.00 29.59 4.17
N PHE A 135 -22.31 29.40 4.38
CA PHE A 135 -22.96 28.11 4.19
C PHE A 135 -23.02 27.74 2.71
N GLY A 136 -22.92 26.44 2.39
CA GLY A 136 -22.95 25.94 1.01
C GLY A 136 -21.62 25.98 0.25
N LEU A 137 -20.61 26.74 0.70
CA LEU A 137 -19.29 26.73 0.08
C LEU A 137 -18.46 25.51 0.48
N LYS A 138 -17.77 24.93 -0.50
CA LYS A 138 -16.85 23.81 -0.28
C LYS A 138 -15.65 24.26 0.56
N PRO A 139 -15.08 23.41 1.43
CA PRO A 139 -13.92 23.76 2.25
C PRO A 139 -12.72 24.27 1.44
N ILE A 140 -12.56 23.84 0.19
CA ILE A 140 -11.45 24.27 -0.67
C ILE A 140 -11.59 25.73 -1.15
N GLU A 141 -12.82 26.21 -1.29
CA GLU A 141 -13.14 27.56 -1.78
C GLU A 141 -13.13 28.61 -0.67
N ARG A 142 -13.24 28.17 0.60
CA ARG A 142 -13.25 29.06 1.78
C ARG A 142 -11.91 29.75 1.98
N LYS A 143 -11.95 31.08 2.06
CA LYS A 143 -10.79 31.93 2.27
C LYS A 143 -10.50 32.07 3.77
N VAL A 144 -9.23 31.99 4.10
CA VAL A 144 -8.70 32.28 5.44
C VAL A 144 -7.58 33.29 5.26
N VAL A 145 -7.70 34.44 5.92
CA VAL A 145 -6.72 35.53 5.85
C VAL A 145 -6.24 35.88 7.24
N VAL A 146 -4.99 36.33 7.33
CA VAL A 146 -4.38 36.79 8.58
C VAL A 146 -4.02 38.26 8.41
N ARG A 147 -4.47 39.08 9.36
CA ARG A 147 -3.97 40.42 9.57
C ARG A 147 -2.85 40.35 10.60
N GLU A 148 -1.66 40.69 10.14
CA GLU A 148 -0.44 40.77 10.94
C GLU A 148 -0.38 42.09 11.73
N THR A 149 0.47 42.16 12.76
CA THR A 149 0.61 43.32 13.66
C THR A 149 1.30 44.53 13.01
N ASP A 150 1.95 44.31 11.87
CA ASP A 150 2.58 45.34 11.03
C ASP A 150 1.59 46.04 10.07
N GLY A 151 0.33 45.60 10.05
CA GLY A 151 -0.70 46.09 9.15
C GLY A 151 -0.85 45.28 7.85
N THR A 152 -0.06 44.22 7.64
CA THR A 152 -0.12 43.38 6.44
C THR A 152 -1.31 42.42 6.48
N LEU A 153 -2.13 42.40 5.43
CA LEU A 153 -3.16 41.40 5.18
C LEU A 153 -2.65 40.37 4.19
N ARG A 154 -2.63 39.09 4.58
CA ARG A 154 -2.19 38.00 3.71
C ARG A 154 -3.09 36.77 3.83
N TYR A 155 -3.01 35.87 2.86
CA TYR A 155 -3.59 34.54 3.01
C TYR A 155 -2.91 33.80 4.16
N ALA A 156 -3.72 33.07 4.93
CA ALA A 156 -3.24 32.33 6.08
C ALA A 156 -2.31 31.19 5.66
N PRO A 157 -1.25 30.92 6.45
CA PRO A 157 -0.45 29.70 6.30
C PRO A 157 -1.31 28.44 6.22
N MET A 158 -0.78 27.39 5.60
CA MET A 158 -1.51 26.13 5.38
C MET A 158 -1.98 25.49 6.69
N ASP A 159 -1.14 25.50 7.73
CA ASP A 159 -1.51 24.99 9.08
C ASP A 159 -2.67 25.78 9.70
N VAL A 160 -2.60 27.11 9.65
CA VAL A 160 -3.65 27.99 10.20
C VAL A 160 -4.95 27.78 9.42
N THR A 161 -4.86 27.71 8.10
CA THR A 161 -6.01 27.44 7.22
C THR A 161 -6.68 26.12 7.57
N LYS A 162 -5.91 25.04 7.70
CA LYS A 162 -6.41 23.71 8.10
C LYS A 162 -7.09 23.74 9.45
N ARG A 163 -6.46 24.40 10.43
CA ARG A 163 -6.98 24.53 11.80
C ARG A 163 -8.31 25.29 11.83
N MET A 164 -8.39 26.42 11.13
CA MET A 164 -9.62 27.21 11.05
C MET A 164 -10.73 26.46 10.30
N LYS A 165 -10.40 25.78 9.20
CA LYS A 165 -11.37 24.96 8.47
C LYS A 165 -11.95 23.86 9.36
N GLN A 166 -11.12 23.17 10.14
CA GLN A 166 -11.61 22.14 11.06
C GLN A 166 -12.44 22.72 12.23
N LEU A 167 -12.17 23.95 12.66
CA LEU A 167 -12.92 24.60 13.73
C LEU A 167 -14.36 24.96 13.28
N TYR A 168 -14.51 25.53 12.09
CA TYR A 168 -15.81 25.99 11.59
C TYR A 168 -16.56 24.97 10.73
N ALA A 169 -15.85 24.04 10.10
CA ALA A 169 -16.42 22.97 9.26
C ALA A 169 -15.74 21.63 9.62
N PRO A 170 -16.10 21.03 10.77
CA PRO A 170 -15.40 19.86 11.29
C PRO A 170 -15.62 18.63 10.41
N LEU A 171 -14.51 18.03 9.96
CA LEU A 171 -14.53 16.70 9.35
C LEU A 171 -14.54 15.63 10.43
N ALA A 172 -15.38 14.60 10.24
CA ALA A 172 -15.47 13.48 11.15
C ALA A 172 -14.11 12.79 11.33
N GLY A 173 -13.73 12.57 12.59
CA GLY A 173 -12.46 11.92 12.94
C GLY A 173 -11.22 12.83 12.91
N ARG A 174 -11.20 13.94 12.16
CA ARG A 174 -10.07 14.87 12.13
C ARG A 174 -10.00 15.68 13.42
N LYS A 175 -8.80 15.85 13.98
CA LYS A 175 -8.57 16.65 15.20
C LYS A 175 -7.86 17.97 14.86
N ILE A 176 -8.19 19.02 15.61
CA ILE A 176 -7.57 20.36 15.47
C ILE A 176 -6.08 20.30 15.81
N ARG A 177 -5.74 19.61 16.90
CA ARG A 177 -4.35 19.32 17.28
C ARG A 177 -3.94 17.95 16.75
N THR A 178 -2.69 17.84 16.33
CA THR A 178 -2.10 16.56 15.92
C THR A 178 -2.26 15.51 17.03
N PRO A 179 -2.83 14.34 16.72
CA PRO A 179 -2.90 13.23 17.65
C PRO A 179 -1.52 12.79 18.15
N LYS A 180 -1.38 12.52 19.46
CA LYS A 180 -0.14 12.05 20.08
C LYS A 180 0.44 10.77 19.46
N MET A 181 -0.40 9.95 18.83
CA MET A 181 0.06 8.73 18.14
C MET A 181 1.03 8.99 16.98
N PHE A 182 1.10 10.22 16.47
CA PHE A 182 2.06 10.62 15.43
C PHE A 182 3.35 11.22 16.00
N GLU A 183 3.45 11.37 17.32
CA GLU A 183 4.71 11.67 18.00
C GLU A 183 5.63 10.45 17.89
N ASP A 184 6.93 10.67 17.66
CA ASP A 184 7.84 9.61 17.21
C ASP A 184 7.87 8.38 18.16
N GLU A 185 7.78 8.57 19.49
CA GLU A 185 7.75 7.45 20.46
C GLU A 185 6.50 6.57 20.33
N HIS A 186 5.32 7.19 20.25
CA HIS A 186 4.06 6.47 20.13
C HIS A 186 3.88 5.87 18.73
N PHE A 187 4.38 6.60 17.72
CA PHE A 187 4.37 6.15 16.34
C PHE A 187 5.22 4.89 16.16
N GLN A 188 6.43 4.87 16.72
CA GLN A 188 7.29 3.68 16.68
C GLN A 188 6.62 2.48 17.34
N ARG A 189 5.98 2.67 18.51
CA ARG A 189 5.22 1.59 19.15
C ARG A 189 4.12 1.03 18.24
N CYS A 190 3.39 1.88 17.51
CA CYS A 190 2.38 1.43 16.56
C CYS A 190 2.98 0.68 15.35
N LEU A 191 4.19 1.05 14.93
CA LEU A 191 4.93 0.33 13.88
C LEU A 191 5.37 -1.06 14.37
N ASP A 192 5.93 -1.15 15.58
CA ASP A 192 6.37 -2.41 16.18
C ASP A 192 5.19 -3.37 16.43
N GLU A 193 4.01 -2.82 16.72
CA GLU A 193 2.75 -3.57 16.84
C GLU A 193 2.11 -3.90 15.47
N HIS A 194 2.77 -3.57 14.35
CA HIS A 194 2.33 -3.83 12.97
C HIS A 194 0.97 -3.21 12.62
N LYS A 195 0.58 -2.11 13.27
CA LYS A 195 -0.71 -1.43 13.07
C LYS A 195 -0.72 -0.50 11.85
N TYR A 196 -0.16 -0.96 10.73
CA TYR A 196 0.09 -0.13 9.55
C TYR A 196 -1.19 0.44 8.94
N GLU A 197 -2.20 -0.38 8.71
CA GLU A 197 -3.47 0.06 8.11
C GLU A 197 -4.15 1.13 8.98
N PHE A 198 -4.16 0.93 10.30
CA PHE A 198 -4.70 1.90 11.26
C PHE A 198 -3.97 3.25 11.20
N ILE A 199 -2.64 3.22 11.13
CA ILE A 199 -1.83 4.44 10.99
C ILE A 199 -2.19 5.16 9.70
N LEU A 200 -2.15 4.47 8.56
CA LEU A 200 -2.39 5.04 7.24
C LEU A 200 -3.82 5.58 7.08
N ASP A 201 -4.82 4.87 7.61
CA ASP A 201 -6.21 5.37 7.64
C ASP A 201 -6.35 6.63 8.48
N ARG A 202 -5.66 6.68 9.62
CA ARG A 202 -5.65 7.87 10.46
C ARG A 202 -4.93 9.04 9.80
N LEU A 203 -3.86 8.79 9.04
CA LEU A 203 -3.13 9.80 8.29
C LEU A 203 -4.01 10.46 7.24
N VAL A 204 -4.73 9.68 6.43
CA VAL A 204 -5.63 10.20 5.39
C VAL A 204 -6.75 11.07 5.97
N VAL A 205 -7.22 10.76 7.19
CA VAL A 205 -8.23 11.59 7.86
C VAL A 205 -7.61 12.87 8.45
N GLN A 206 -6.42 12.77 9.05
CA GLN A 206 -5.81 13.87 9.81
C GLN A 206 -5.11 14.90 8.92
N TYR A 207 -4.49 14.47 7.82
CA TYR A 207 -3.66 15.29 6.95
C TYR A 207 -4.19 15.34 5.53
N GLU A 208 -3.90 16.43 4.83
CA GLU A 208 -4.08 16.55 3.39
C GLU A 208 -2.91 15.86 2.66
N PRO A 209 -3.14 15.31 1.45
CA PRO A 209 -2.16 14.47 0.76
C PRO A 209 -0.89 15.24 0.33
N TYR A 210 -0.93 16.58 0.27
CA TYR A 210 0.20 17.44 -0.09
C TYR A 210 1.00 17.95 1.13
N GLU A 211 0.62 17.59 2.36
CA GLU A 211 1.32 18.05 3.56
C GLU A 211 2.62 17.27 3.80
N THR A 212 3.68 17.97 4.20
CA THR A 212 4.99 17.36 4.50
C THR A 212 4.90 16.24 5.53
N GLU A 213 4.12 16.43 6.59
CA GLU A 213 3.95 15.41 7.64
C GLU A 213 3.26 14.14 7.13
N TYR A 214 2.33 14.26 6.17
CA TYR A 214 1.70 13.10 5.54
C TYR A 214 2.76 12.26 4.81
N HIS A 215 3.59 12.90 3.99
CA HIS A 215 4.68 12.23 3.27
C HIS A 215 5.72 11.62 4.22
N ARG A 216 6.15 12.36 5.25
CA ARG A 216 7.13 11.87 6.25
C ARG A 216 6.62 10.61 6.93
N LEU A 217 5.39 10.62 7.42
CA LEU A 217 4.82 9.50 8.18
C LEU A 217 4.52 8.30 7.27
N CYS A 218 3.99 8.52 6.06
CA CYS A 218 3.80 7.44 5.07
C CYS A 218 5.13 6.80 4.67
N SER A 219 6.17 7.60 4.39
CA SER A 219 7.51 7.11 4.05
C SER A 219 8.08 6.23 5.17
N LYS A 220 7.94 6.65 6.44
CA LYS A 220 8.35 5.83 7.60
C LYS A 220 7.59 4.50 7.69
N VAL A 221 6.27 4.50 7.47
CA VAL A 221 5.46 3.27 7.45
C VAL A 221 5.97 2.31 6.39
N TYR A 222 6.19 2.81 5.15
CA TYR A 222 6.65 1.97 4.05
C TYR A 222 8.06 1.45 4.27
N GLN A 223 9.00 2.28 4.76
CA GLN A 223 10.34 1.82 5.10
C GLN A 223 10.30 0.71 6.17
N HIS A 224 9.56 0.91 7.26
CA HIS A 224 9.44 -0.09 8.32
C HIS A 224 8.81 -1.40 7.80
N LEU A 225 7.79 -1.30 6.95
CA LEU A 225 7.13 -2.46 6.37
C LEU A 225 8.04 -3.21 5.39
N ASN A 226 8.91 -2.51 4.66
CA ASN A 226 9.93 -3.12 3.82
C ASN A 226 10.99 -3.85 4.65
N ASP A 227 11.39 -3.27 5.78
CA ASP A 227 12.38 -3.87 6.69
C ASP A 227 11.85 -5.13 7.37
N THR A 228 10.58 -5.12 7.81
CA THR A 228 9.92 -6.29 8.43
C THR A 228 9.42 -7.32 7.42
N LYS A 229 9.28 -6.93 6.14
CA LYS A 229 8.74 -7.74 5.04
C LYS A 229 7.27 -8.15 5.23
N GLU A 230 6.51 -7.37 6.00
CA GLU A 230 5.11 -7.63 6.34
C GLU A 230 4.12 -7.01 5.33
N PHE A 231 4.38 -7.21 4.04
CA PHE A 231 3.57 -6.63 2.94
C PHE A 231 2.12 -7.10 2.94
N ASP A 232 1.87 -8.29 3.49
CA ASP A 232 0.55 -8.88 3.55
C ASP A 232 -0.42 -8.07 4.40
N GLN A 233 0.06 -7.32 5.40
CA GLN A 233 -0.77 -6.47 6.25
C GLN A 233 -1.54 -5.43 5.43
N LEU A 234 -0.91 -4.89 4.38
CA LEU A 234 -1.55 -3.90 3.49
C LEU A 234 -2.20 -4.48 2.24
N ARG A 235 -2.04 -5.78 1.92
CA ARG A 235 -2.76 -6.40 0.80
C ARG A 235 -4.26 -6.25 0.94
N SER A 236 -4.98 -6.09 -0.17
CA SER A 236 -6.42 -5.83 -0.20
C SER A 236 -6.86 -4.65 0.66
N THR A 237 -5.99 -3.64 0.81
CA THR A 237 -6.33 -2.34 1.38
C THR A 237 -6.10 -1.24 0.34
N ARG A 238 -6.75 -0.09 0.50
CA ARG A 238 -6.56 1.07 -0.38
C ARG A 238 -5.13 1.64 -0.37
N HIS A 239 -4.28 1.20 0.56
CA HIS A 239 -2.93 1.70 0.74
C HIS A 239 -1.86 0.87 0.04
N PHE A 240 -2.19 -0.32 -0.45
CA PHE A 240 -1.23 -1.20 -1.13
C PHE A 240 -0.69 -0.56 -2.41
N GLY A 241 -1.55 -0.02 -3.26
CA GLY A 241 -1.12 0.60 -4.51
C GLY A 241 -0.21 1.81 -4.31
N PRO A 242 -0.53 2.80 -3.45
CA PRO A 242 0.39 3.88 -3.11
C PRO A 242 1.74 3.39 -2.57
N MET A 243 1.75 2.32 -1.76
CA MET A 243 2.98 1.68 -1.27
C MET A 243 3.80 1.06 -2.41
N ALA A 244 3.17 0.27 -3.29
CA ALA A 244 3.85 -0.35 -4.43
C ALA A 244 4.41 0.71 -5.38
N PHE A 245 3.65 1.80 -5.62
CA PHE A 245 4.10 2.95 -6.39
C PHE A 245 5.31 3.63 -5.74
N PHE A 246 5.29 3.83 -4.41
CA PHE A 246 6.41 4.38 -3.67
C PHE A 246 7.69 3.54 -3.84
N TYR A 247 7.60 2.21 -3.70
CA TYR A 247 8.77 1.34 -3.91
C TYR A 247 9.29 1.36 -5.35
N ALA A 248 8.39 1.34 -6.33
CA ALA A 248 8.74 1.44 -7.73
C ALA A 248 9.44 2.78 -8.04
N TRP A 249 8.93 3.88 -7.47
CA TRP A 249 9.53 5.21 -7.61
C TRP A 249 10.94 5.28 -7.04
N HIS A 250 11.16 4.75 -5.84
CA HIS A 250 12.45 4.81 -5.14
C HIS A 250 13.41 3.67 -5.46
N LYS A 251 13.08 2.82 -6.45
CA LYS A 251 13.91 1.68 -6.89
C LYS A 251 14.19 0.65 -5.79
N CYS A 252 13.22 0.42 -4.92
CA CYS A 252 13.31 -0.54 -3.82
C CYS A 252 12.22 -1.63 -3.92
N ILE A 253 11.98 -2.14 -5.12
CA ILE A 253 10.94 -3.16 -5.36
C ILE A 253 11.36 -4.59 -5.00
N ASP A 254 12.66 -4.84 -4.82
CA ASP A 254 13.21 -6.19 -4.69
C ASP A 254 12.61 -7.02 -3.55
N ASP A 255 12.39 -6.43 -2.37
CA ASP A 255 11.79 -7.15 -1.22
C ASP A 255 10.31 -7.46 -1.46
N LEU A 256 9.57 -6.54 -2.10
CA LEU A 256 8.18 -6.77 -2.48
C LEU A 256 8.08 -7.83 -3.58
N LEU A 257 8.99 -7.80 -4.56
CA LEU A 257 9.08 -8.81 -5.62
C LEU A 257 9.42 -10.18 -5.03
N TYR A 258 10.34 -10.23 -4.06
CA TYR A 258 10.66 -11.47 -3.33
C TYR A 258 9.43 -12.03 -2.60
N ASP A 259 8.64 -11.20 -1.91
CA ASP A 259 7.40 -11.65 -1.27
C ASP A 259 6.35 -12.13 -2.28
N MET A 260 6.25 -11.50 -3.45
CA MET A 260 5.37 -11.95 -4.54
C MET A 260 5.80 -13.31 -5.10
N ILE A 261 7.09 -13.52 -5.35
CA ILE A 261 7.63 -14.81 -5.82
C ILE A 261 7.37 -15.90 -4.77
N ARG A 262 7.68 -15.63 -3.50
CA ARG A 262 7.49 -16.59 -2.41
C ARG A 262 6.03 -17.02 -2.22
N ARG A 263 5.08 -16.14 -2.52
CA ARG A 263 3.63 -16.37 -2.39
C ARG A 263 2.97 -16.82 -3.69
N ASP A 264 3.74 -17.12 -4.73
CA ASP A 264 3.24 -17.57 -6.02
C ASP A 264 2.39 -16.52 -6.75
N TYR A 265 2.64 -15.22 -6.49
CA TYR A 265 2.01 -14.08 -7.15
C TYR A 265 2.85 -13.59 -8.33
N LEU A 266 3.18 -14.50 -9.25
CA LEU A 266 4.09 -14.23 -10.36
C LEU A 266 3.59 -13.14 -11.30
N ARG A 267 2.29 -13.14 -11.61
CA ARG A 267 1.66 -12.06 -12.37
C ARG A 267 1.85 -10.70 -11.73
N ASN A 268 1.58 -10.59 -10.43
CA ASN A 268 1.78 -9.35 -9.69
C ASN A 268 3.27 -8.96 -9.68
N GLY A 269 4.18 -9.92 -9.59
CA GLY A 269 5.63 -9.68 -9.75
C GLY A 269 5.98 -9.06 -11.10
N ALA A 270 5.45 -9.61 -12.19
CA ALA A 270 5.64 -9.06 -13.53
C ALA A 270 5.01 -7.66 -13.69
N GLU A 271 3.80 -7.45 -13.16
CA GLU A 271 3.13 -6.14 -13.17
C GLU A 271 3.88 -5.08 -12.35
N LEU A 272 4.52 -5.47 -11.25
CA LEU A 272 5.38 -4.60 -10.45
C LEU A 272 6.63 -4.17 -11.22
N ILE A 273 7.25 -5.09 -11.96
CA ILE A 273 8.38 -4.79 -12.85
C ILE A 273 7.93 -3.88 -14.00
N ALA A 274 6.76 -4.13 -14.60
CA ALA A 274 6.19 -3.26 -15.64
C ALA A 274 5.95 -1.83 -15.12
N LEU A 275 5.44 -1.69 -13.89
CA LEU A 275 5.30 -0.40 -13.22
C LEU A 275 6.67 0.29 -13.04
N TYR A 276 7.69 -0.44 -12.62
CA TYR A 276 9.05 0.07 -12.48
C TYR A 276 9.62 0.56 -13.83
N TYR A 277 9.50 -0.24 -14.89
CA TYR A 277 9.95 0.15 -16.24
C TYR A 277 9.23 1.38 -16.76
N LYS A 278 7.92 1.49 -16.50
CA LYS A 278 7.14 2.66 -16.87
C LYS A 278 7.61 3.94 -16.16
N ILE A 279 7.82 3.88 -14.84
CA ILE A 279 8.24 5.05 -14.04
C ILE A 279 9.64 5.50 -14.46
N HIS A 280 10.56 4.56 -14.70
CA HIS A 280 11.96 4.86 -15.04
C HIS A 280 12.24 4.93 -16.55
N LYS A 281 11.21 4.78 -17.40
CA LYS A 281 11.30 4.82 -18.87
C LYS A 281 12.33 3.85 -19.44
N VAL A 282 12.33 2.62 -18.94
CA VAL A 282 13.22 1.55 -19.44
C VAL A 282 12.74 1.12 -20.84
N PRO A 283 13.64 0.96 -21.83
CA PRO A 283 13.28 0.67 -23.22
C PRO A 283 12.73 -0.75 -23.46
N GLU A 284 12.65 -1.60 -22.43
CA GLU A 284 12.08 -2.94 -22.53
C GLU A 284 10.56 -2.88 -22.78
N ASN A 285 10.09 -3.61 -23.78
CA ASN A 285 8.69 -3.54 -24.21
C ASN A 285 7.79 -4.43 -23.34
N TYR A 286 7.50 -3.97 -22.12
CA TYR A 286 6.58 -4.63 -21.19
C TYR A 286 5.13 -4.66 -21.70
N SER A 287 4.77 -3.82 -22.70
CA SER A 287 3.41 -3.77 -23.25
C SER A 287 2.99 -5.09 -23.92
N VAL A 288 3.94 -5.78 -24.57
CA VAL A 288 3.70 -7.08 -25.22
C VAL A 288 3.37 -8.14 -24.17
N LEU A 289 4.07 -8.12 -23.03
CA LEU A 289 3.78 -9.01 -21.92
C LEU A 289 2.39 -8.73 -21.36
N LEU A 290 2.08 -7.46 -21.05
CA LEU A 290 0.76 -7.09 -20.49
C LEU A 290 -0.38 -7.53 -21.42
N GLN A 291 -0.24 -7.35 -22.73
CA GLN A 291 -1.23 -7.83 -23.71
C GLN A 291 -1.41 -9.36 -23.67
N LYS A 292 -0.31 -10.12 -23.57
CA LYS A 292 -0.38 -11.58 -23.41
C LYS A 292 -1.10 -11.93 -22.11
N LEU A 293 -0.72 -11.32 -20.98
CA LEU A 293 -1.35 -11.59 -19.67
C LEU A 293 -2.85 -11.28 -19.67
N GLU A 294 -3.28 -10.29 -20.43
CA GLU A 294 -4.71 -9.97 -20.60
C GLU A 294 -5.48 -11.06 -21.35
N GLN A 295 -4.87 -11.74 -22.33
CA GLN A 295 -5.51 -12.82 -23.08
C GLN A 295 -5.80 -14.06 -22.21
N TYR A 296 -4.93 -14.33 -21.24
CA TYR A 296 -5.12 -15.42 -20.28
C TYR A 296 -6.07 -15.06 -19.13
N THR A 297 -6.36 -13.77 -18.96
CA THR A 297 -7.35 -13.32 -17.97
C THR A 297 -8.73 -13.64 -18.54
N SER A 298 -9.38 -14.66 -17.95
CA SER A 298 -10.80 -14.90 -18.21
C SER A 298 -11.59 -13.61 -17.88
N ALA A 299 -12.69 -13.34 -18.57
CA ALA A 299 -13.51 -12.14 -18.34
C ALA A 299 -14.00 -11.98 -16.87
N ASP A 300 -13.87 -13.03 -16.06
CA ASP A 300 -14.16 -13.05 -14.64
C ASP A 300 -13.00 -12.53 -13.78
N ASP A 301 -13.30 -11.56 -12.92
CA ASP A 301 -12.40 -11.07 -11.87
C ASP A 301 -11.97 -12.24 -10.94
N ILE A 302 -10.70 -12.32 -10.53
CA ILE A 302 -10.20 -13.38 -9.62
C ILE A 302 -11.07 -13.45 -8.35
N ALA A 303 -11.51 -12.30 -7.85
CA ALA A 303 -12.40 -12.19 -6.71
C ALA A 303 -13.79 -12.81 -6.98
N LEU A 304 -14.30 -12.70 -8.21
CA LEU A 304 -15.57 -13.29 -8.62
C LEU A 304 -15.45 -14.81 -8.73
N LYS A 305 -14.35 -15.31 -9.30
CA LYS A 305 -14.06 -16.75 -9.33
C LYS A 305 -14.04 -17.31 -7.90
N ALA A 306 -13.36 -16.64 -6.97
CA ALA A 306 -13.30 -17.05 -5.57
C ALA A 306 -14.67 -17.08 -4.87
N LEU A 307 -15.57 -16.13 -5.16
CA LEU A 307 -16.94 -16.14 -4.62
C LEU A 307 -17.82 -17.25 -5.25
N ARG A 308 -17.57 -17.60 -6.51
CA ARG A 308 -18.29 -18.66 -7.23
C ARG A 308 -17.84 -20.06 -6.83
N THR A 309 -16.58 -20.26 -6.42
CA THR A 309 -16.03 -21.60 -6.12
C THR A 309 -16.86 -22.37 -5.07
N PRO A 310 -17.25 -21.80 -3.92
CA PRO A 310 -18.09 -22.50 -2.96
C PRO A 310 -19.48 -22.85 -3.50
N LEU A 311 -20.05 -21.99 -4.34
CA LEU A 311 -21.35 -22.20 -4.98
C LEU A 311 -21.27 -23.37 -5.98
N LYS A 312 -20.26 -23.37 -6.86
CA LYS A 312 -20.01 -24.45 -7.80
C LYS A 312 -19.84 -25.79 -7.10
N LYS A 313 -19.02 -25.84 -6.04
CA LYS A 313 -18.83 -27.07 -5.25
C LYS A 313 -20.13 -27.60 -4.62
N ALA A 314 -21.09 -26.73 -4.33
CA ALA A 314 -22.38 -27.13 -3.77
C ALA A 314 -23.40 -27.57 -4.84
N LEU A 315 -23.26 -27.09 -6.08
CA LEU A 315 -24.18 -27.37 -7.20
C LEU A 315 -23.68 -28.51 -8.10
N GLU A 316 -22.37 -28.61 -8.32
CA GLU A 316 -21.70 -29.53 -9.23
C GLU A 316 -20.88 -30.53 -8.42
N SER A 317 -21.22 -31.82 -8.52
CA SER A 317 -20.60 -32.91 -7.75
C SER A 317 -19.82 -33.89 -8.64
N GLY A 318 -19.19 -33.43 -9.73
CA GLY A 318 -18.54 -34.42 -10.61
C GLY A 318 -17.73 -33.98 -11.82
N ASP A 319 -17.20 -32.75 -11.93
CA ASP A 319 -16.14 -32.52 -12.93
C ASP A 319 -14.76 -32.81 -12.31
N ILE A 320 -14.16 -33.91 -12.75
CA ILE A 320 -12.85 -34.37 -12.30
C ILE A 320 -11.77 -33.32 -12.63
N HIS A 321 -11.96 -32.52 -13.68
CA HIS A 321 -11.06 -31.40 -13.99
C HIS A 321 -11.04 -30.35 -12.87
N ASP A 322 -12.20 -29.91 -12.42
CA ASP A 322 -12.33 -28.90 -11.36
C ASP A 322 -11.80 -29.43 -10.02
N GLU A 323 -11.91 -30.73 -9.75
CA GLU A 323 -11.31 -31.38 -8.58
C GLU A 323 -9.78 -31.39 -8.64
N ILE A 324 -9.19 -31.76 -9.79
CA ILE A 324 -7.74 -31.75 -9.99
C ILE A 324 -7.21 -30.31 -9.90
N GLU A 325 -7.86 -29.35 -10.56
CA GLU A 325 -7.48 -27.94 -10.52
C GLU A 325 -7.61 -27.35 -9.12
N SER A 326 -8.67 -27.70 -8.37
CA SER A 326 -8.83 -27.25 -6.98
C SER A 326 -7.83 -27.91 -6.03
N ALA A 327 -7.41 -29.15 -6.28
CA ALA A 327 -6.45 -29.85 -5.45
C ALA A 327 -5.03 -29.32 -5.63
N ILE A 328 -4.68 -28.94 -6.86
CA ILE A 328 -3.36 -28.39 -7.22
C ILE A 328 -3.32 -26.87 -7.01
N GLY A 329 -4.48 -26.22 -7.08
CA GLY A 329 -4.64 -24.77 -6.98
C GLY A 329 -4.22 -24.01 -8.24
N LYS A 330 -3.95 -24.72 -9.35
CA LYS A 330 -3.53 -24.16 -10.64
C LYS A 330 -4.13 -24.96 -11.80
N SER A 331 -4.56 -24.25 -12.84
CA SER A 331 -4.99 -24.80 -14.13
C SER A 331 -3.82 -24.92 -15.12
N ALA A 332 -4.01 -25.64 -16.22
CA ALA A 332 -3.02 -25.72 -17.30
C ALA A 332 -2.60 -24.33 -17.82
N ARG A 333 -3.57 -23.40 -17.93
CA ARG A 333 -3.32 -22.02 -18.35
C ARG A 333 -2.50 -21.22 -17.34
N ASP A 334 -2.65 -21.50 -16.05
CA ASP A 334 -1.88 -20.84 -15.01
C ASP A 334 -0.39 -21.21 -15.10
N PHE A 335 -0.07 -22.47 -15.44
CA PHE A 335 1.32 -22.88 -15.66
C PHE A 335 1.99 -22.19 -16.85
N GLU A 336 1.27 -22.00 -17.97
CA GLU A 336 1.79 -21.24 -19.13
C GLU A 336 2.03 -19.78 -18.76
N MET A 337 1.11 -19.19 -18.00
CA MET A 337 1.21 -17.82 -17.50
C MET A 337 2.39 -17.62 -16.56
N ASP A 338 2.61 -18.57 -15.68
CA ASP A 338 3.75 -18.56 -14.76
C ASP A 338 5.07 -18.62 -15.53
N GLU A 339 5.16 -19.44 -16.57
CA GLU A 339 6.37 -19.53 -17.40
C GLU A 339 6.69 -18.20 -18.09
N LEU A 340 5.67 -17.53 -18.66
CA LEU A 340 5.83 -16.19 -19.25
C LEU A 340 6.27 -15.15 -18.21
N CYS A 341 5.65 -15.16 -17.03
CA CYS A 341 6.00 -14.23 -15.94
C CYS A 341 7.43 -14.48 -15.42
N LEU A 342 7.82 -15.74 -15.26
CA LEU A 342 9.15 -16.13 -14.78
C LEU A 342 10.25 -15.65 -15.73
N GLN A 343 10.10 -15.85 -17.04
CA GLN A 343 11.07 -15.37 -18.02
C GLN A 343 11.27 -13.85 -17.92
N PHE A 344 10.19 -13.10 -17.73
CA PHE A 344 10.27 -11.65 -17.57
C PHE A 344 10.93 -11.23 -16.27
N ILE A 345 10.60 -11.90 -15.17
CA ILE A 345 11.21 -11.67 -13.85
C ILE A 345 12.72 -11.96 -13.89
N GLU A 346 13.15 -13.03 -14.55
CA GLU A 346 14.56 -13.38 -14.69
C GLU A 346 15.35 -12.36 -15.51
N SER A 347 14.74 -11.82 -16.57
CA SER A 347 15.32 -10.71 -17.34
C SER A 347 15.59 -9.50 -16.45
N PHE A 348 14.60 -9.11 -15.64
CA PHE A 348 14.72 -8.00 -14.69
C PHE A 348 15.79 -8.25 -13.62
N ILE A 349 15.82 -9.46 -13.05
CA ILE A 349 16.80 -9.82 -12.01
C ILE A 349 18.23 -9.74 -12.56
N SER A 350 18.41 -10.09 -13.83
CA SER A 350 19.71 -10.07 -14.48
C SER A 350 20.22 -8.65 -14.74
N SER A 351 19.33 -7.69 -15.04
CA SER A 351 19.67 -6.35 -15.51
C SER A 351 19.56 -5.25 -14.45
N HIS A 352 18.57 -5.31 -13.56
CA HIS A 352 18.15 -4.17 -12.74
C HIS A 352 18.00 -4.44 -11.24
N ALA A 353 17.91 -5.70 -10.80
CA ALA A 353 17.74 -6.02 -9.38
C ALA A 353 19.00 -5.70 -8.54
N LEU A 354 18.80 -5.15 -7.35
CA LEU A 354 19.87 -4.90 -6.37
C LEU A 354 20.16 -6.16 -5.54
N LYS A 355 19.13 -6.93 -5.20
CA LYS A 355 19.19 -8.17 -4.40
C LYS A 355 19.19 -9.43 -5.27
N LYS A 356 20.04 -9.44 -6.31
CA LYS A 356 20.09 -10.49 -7.34
C LYS A 356 20.13 -11.92 -6.78
N VAL A 357 21.08 -12.22 -5.89
CA VAL A 357 21.27 -13.59 -5.34
C VAL A 357 20.02 -14.11 -4.62
N GLN A 358 19.35 -13.26 -3.84
CA GLN A 358 18.16 -13.67 -3.07
C GLN A 358 16.97 -13.93 -3.99
N LEU A 359 16.82 -13.12 -5.04
CA LEU A 359 15.75 -13.28 -6.01
C LEU A 359 15.99 -14.49 -6.93
N GLU A 360 17.21 -14.72 -7.39
CA GLU A 360 17.56 -15.92 -8.17
C GLU A 360 17.27 -17.20 -7.41
N LEU A 361 17.65 -17.27 -6.13
CA LEU A 361 17.35 -18.43 -5.28
C LEU A 361 15.84 -18.64 -5.10
N ALA A 362 15.08 -17.56 -4.91
CA ALA A 362 13.62 -17.64 -4.77
C ALA A 362 12.96 -18.13 -6.07
N VAL A 363 13.40 -17.62 -7.22
CA VAL A 363 12.91 -18.04 -8.53
C VAL A 363 13.22 -19.51 -8.78
N GLN A 364 14.44 -19.96 -8.50
CA GLN A 364 14.83 -21.36 -8.65
C GLN A 364 13.97 -22.29 -7.79
N THR A 365 13.78 -21.93 -6.52
CA THR A 365 12.93 -22.69 -5.59
C THR A 365 11.49 -22.79 -6.11
N LEU A 366 10.95 -21.69 -6.63
CA LEU A 366 9.59 -21.68 -7.18
C LEU A 366 9.48 -22.49 -8.47
N LYS A 367 10.50 -22.49 -9.33
CA LYS A 367 10.55 -23.33 -10.54
C LYS A 367 10.49 -24.82 -10.21
N GLU A 368 11.23 -25.25 -9.20
CA GLU A 368 11.22 -26.64 -8.72
C GLU A 368 9.82 -27.03 -8.22
N ILE A 369 9.22 -26.19 -7.36
CA ILE A 369 7.85 -26.40 -6.87
C ILE A 369 6.83 -26.44 -8.01
N ASN A 370 6.93 -25.53 -8.98
CA ASN A 370 6.02 -25.49 -10.13
C ASN A 370 6.20 -26.71 -11.05
N ALA A 371 7.43 -27.21 -11.21
CA ALA A 371 7.70 -28.43 -11.96
C ALA A 371 7.06 -29.66 -11.30
N GLU A 372 7.17 -29.79 -9.97
CA GLU A 372 6.50 -30.85 -9.21
C GLU A 372 4.97 -30.76 -9.34
N LYS A 373 4.40 -29.56 -9.18
CA LYS A 373 2.96 -29.33 -9.36
C LYS A 373 2.49 -29.69 -10.77
N LYS A 374 3.27 -29.34 -11.80
CA LYS A 374 2.96 -29.68 -13.19
C LYS A 374 3.01 -31.19 -13.44
N GLN A 375 4.01 -31.89 -12.91
CA GLN A 375 4.10 -33.35 -12.99
C GLN A 375 2.90 -34.03 -12.30
N LEU A 376 2.50 -33.53 -11.13
CA LEU A 376 1.33 -34.02 -10.42
C LEU A 376 0.04 -33.79 -11.23
N TYR A 377 -0.12 -32.60 -11.83
CA TYR A 377 -1.25 -32.26 -12.68
C TYR A 377 -1.37 -33.21 -13.88
N GLU A 378 -0.27 -33.40 -14.62
CA GLU A 378 -0.24 -34.32 -15.74
C GLU A 378 -0.48 -35.78 -15.32
N GLY A 379 0.06 -36.18 -14.17
CA GLY A 379 -0.13 -37.52 -13.61
C GLY A 379 -1.58 -37.80 -13.23
N LEU A 380 -2.23 -36.87 -12.52
CA LEU A 380 -3.64 -36.97 -12.14
C LEU A 380 -4.55 -36.93 -13.37
N SER A 381 -4.30 -36.00 -14.31
CA SER A 381 -5.05 -35.95 -15.57
C SER A 381 -4.98 -37.28 -16.33
N LYS A 382 -3.78 -37.89 -16.42
CA LYS A 382 -3.59 -39.21 -17.06
C LYS A 382 -4.28 -40.33 -16.28
N ALA A 383 -4.17 -40.35 -14.96
CA ALA A 383 -4.77 -41.38 -14.10
C ALA A 383 -6.30 -41.38 -14.18
N HIS A 384 -6.91 -40.20 -14.34
CA HIS A 384 -8.35 -40.03 -14.51
C HIS A 384 -8.83 -40.18 -15.96
N GLY A 385 -7.96 -40.55 -16.91
CA GLY A 385 -8.34 -40.80 -18.31
C GLY A 385 -8.69 -39.53 -19.10
N VAL A 386 -8.35 -38.37 -18.56
CA VAL A 386 -8.56 -37.07 -19.17
C VAL A 386 -7.42 -36.82 -20.17
N GLN A 387 -7.64 -37.19 -21.43
CA GLN A 387 -6.73 -36.82 -22.51
C GLN A 387 -6.91 -35.35 -22.87
N GLN A 388 -5.80 -34.62 -22.96
CA GLN A 388 -5.77 -33.32 -23.63
C GLN A 388 -6.25 -33.53 -25.07
N SER A 389 -7.46 -33.07 -25.39
CA SER A 389 -7.86 -32.88 -26.78
C SER A 389 -6.90 -31.85 -27.37
N ASN A 390 -6.07 -32.30 -28.31
CA ASN A 390 -5.04 -31.52 -29.00
C ASN A 390 -5.49 -30.12 -29.45
#